data_AF-A0A7J8S6G9-F1
#
_entry.id   AF-A0A7J8S6G9-F1
#
_cell.length_a   1.000
_cell.length_b   1.000
_cell.length_c   1.000
_cell.angle_alpha   90.00
_cell.angle_beta   90.00
_cell.angle_gamma   90.00
#
_symmetry.space_group_name_H-M   'P 1'
#
loop_
_entity.id
_entity.type
_entity.pdbx_description
1 polymer ?
#
loop_
_entity_poly.entity_id
_entity_poly.type
_entity_poly.pdbx_seq_one_letter_code
_entity_poly.pdbx_strand_id
1 'polypeptide(L)'
;MATELEELIGFLSAPSPPVKKAAVDIVRDSTGSEDGLHSPSNHANTVLPSLSRLLSDDKEVSEPAAEALVNLAQNAGLAAKMVEMGLIKIAMDMLYKPGSSITRLLVMLLVNLTQLDDGISSLLQIGDDKMQGLYVMKLVRSFCRSSETSASHSFITPLQDDPFDHVGSILVNISKKEEGRKMLLDPKRGLLKQIIRQFDSSSLLRKK
;
A
#
# COMPACT_ATOMS: atom_id res chain seq x y z
N MET A 1 6.62 22.86 25.90
CA MET A 1 7.77 22.73 24.98
C MET A 1 7.41 21.60 24.03
N ALA A 2 7.74 21.73 22.75
CA ALA A 2 7.57 20.62 21.81
C ALA A 2 8.52 19.49 22.22
N THR A 3 8.08 18.24 22.09
CA THR A 3 8.99 17.09 22.24
C THR A 3 9.88 16.96 21.01
N GLU A 4 11.04 16.29 21.13
CA GLU A 4 11.94 16.05 19.99
C GLU A 4 11.22 15.38 18.81
N LEU A 5 10.24 14.51 19.10
CA LEU A 5 9.41 13.85 18.09
C LEU A 5 8.44 14.82 17.39
N GLU A 6 7.85 15.77 18.12
CA GLU A 6 6.97 16.78 17.52
C GLU A 6 7.75 17.73 16.61
N GLU A 7 8.97 18.11 17.00
CA GLU A 7 9.88 18.88 16.16
C GLU A 7 10.27 18.11 14.89
N LEU A 8 10.60 16.82 15.04
CA LEU A 8 10.89 15.93 13.91
C LEU A 8 9.72 15.83 12.92
N ILE A 9 8.49 15.67 13.42
CA ILE A 9 7.28 15.65 12.59
C ILE A 9 7.09 17.00 11.87
N GLY A 10 7.42 18.12 12.52
CA GLY A 10 7.43 19.44 11.90
C GLY A 10 8.33 19.51 10.67
N PHE A 11 9.51 18.87 10.72
CA PHE A 11 10.46 18.85 9.61
C PHE A 11 10.00 18.03 8.39
N LEU A 12 9.00 17.16 8.52
CA LEU A 12 8.36 16.49 7.37
C LEU A 12 7.64 17.50 6.44
N SER A 13 7.33 18.69 6.94
CA SER A 13 6.74 19.79 6.16
C SER A 13 7.77 20.83 5.73
N ALA A 14 9.06 20.61 5.98
CA ALA A 14 10.09 21.59 5.69
C ALA A 14 10.18 21.90 4.17
N PRO A 15 10.40 23.17 3.79
CA PRO A 15 10.56 23.54 2.39
C PRO A 15 11.91 23.06 1.82
N SER A 16 12.89 22.76 2.69
CA SER A 16 14.22 22.27 2.32
C SER A 16 14.17 20.77 2.04
N PRO A 17 14.42 20.30 0.79
CA PRO A 17 14.40 18.88 0.46
C PRO A 17 15.38 18.03 1.30
N PRO A 18 16.64 18.48 1.57
CA PRO A 18 17.54 17.74 2.46
C PRO A 18 17.01 17.56 3.88
N VAL A 19 16.35 18.58 4.43
CA VAL A 19 15.78 18.52 5.79
C VAL A 19 14.58 17.58 5.80
N LYS A 20 13.70 17.67 4.80
CA LYS A 20 12.55 16.79 4.65
C LYS A 20 12.98 15.33 4.51
N LYS A 21 14.02 15.07 3.70
CA LYS A 21 14.62 13.74 3.51
C LYS A 21 15.19 13.17 4.82
N ALA A 22 16.04 13.94 5.50
CA ALA A 22 16.60 13.51 6.78
C ALA A 22 15.50 13.22 7.81
N ALA A 23 14.47 14.05 7.87
CA ALA A 23 13.35 13.85 8.78
C ALA A 23 12.58 12.55 8.48
N VAL A 24 12.26 12.29 7.21
CA VAL A 24 11.53 11.06 6.84
C VAL A 24 12.37 9.80 7.01
N ASP A 25 13.68 9.87 6.79
CA ASP A 25 14.61 8.76 7.05
C ASP A 25 14.63 8.39 8.54
N ILE A 26 14.74 9.38 9.43
CA ILE A 26 14.68 9.15 10.89
C ILE A 26 13.34 8.55 11.29
N VAL A 27 12.23 9.06 10.73
CA VAL A 27 10.90 8.51 10.99
C VAL A 27 10.81 7.06 10.51
N ARG A 28 11.22 6.75 9.28
CA ARG A 28 11.28 5.37 8.75
C ARG A 28 12.03 4.46 9.72
N ASP A 29 13.25 4.82 10.09
CA ASP A 29 14.11 3.99 10.94
C ASP A 29 13.48 3.75 12.31
N SER A 30 12.84 4.78 12.89
CA SER A 30 12.12 4.63 14.16
C SER A 30 10.95 3.64 14.05
N THR A 31 10.17 3.69 12.97
CA THR A 31 9.01 2.79 12.77
C THR A 31 9.39 1.33 12.51
N GLY A 32 10.65 1.05 12.15
CA GLY A 32 11.15 -0.30 11.91
C GLY A 32 11.63 -1.03 13.17
N SER A 33 11.59 -0.38 14.34
CA SER A 33 12.07 -0.93 15.62
C SER A 33 10.91 -1.17 16.60
N GLU A 34 11.04 -2.21 17.44
CA GLU A 34 10.06 -2.56 18.49
C GLU A 34 9.82 -1.38 19.47
N ASP A 35 10.87 -0.64 19.83
CA ASP A 35 10.78 0.52 20.74
C ASP A 35 10.14 1.77 20.08
N GLY A 36 10.27 1.90 18.76
CA GLY A 36 9.80 3.07 18.03
C GLY A 36 8.30 3.06 17.70
N LEU A 37 7.57 1.97 18.00
CA LEU A 37 6.10 1.88 17.83
C LEU A 37 5.30 2.59 18.93
N HIS A 38 5.89 2.81 20.11
CA HIS A 38 5.19 3.41 21.24
C HIS A 38 5.07 4.95 21.14
N SER A 39 6.01 5.62 20.48
CA SER A 39 6.07 7.09 20.39
C SER A 39 5.17 7.73 19.31
N PRO A 40 5.06 7.16 18.09
CA PRO A 40 4.24 7.69 17.00
C PRO A 40 2.74 7.48 17.22
N SER A 41 2.31 6.52 18.03
CA SER A 41 0.88 6.24 18.27
C SER A 41 0.17 7.41 18.97
N ASN A 42 0.87 8.09 19.88
CA ASN A 42 0.40 9.33 20.53
C ASN A 42 0.34 10.52 19.56
N HIS A 43 1.12 10.49 18.48
CA HIS A 43 1.22 11.55 17.47
C HIS A 43 0.61 11.14 16.12
N ALA A 44 -0.16 10.04 16.09
CA ALA A 44 -0.71 9.46 14.88
C ALA A 44 -1.50 10.47 14.04
N ASN A 45 -2.21 11.37 14.72
CA ASN A 45 -3.04 12.39 14.08
C ASN A 45 -2.23 13.45 13.31
N THR A 46 -0.91 13.55 13.55
CA THR A 46 -0.02 14.50 12.90
C THR A 46 0.96 13.80 11.95
N VAL A 47 1.54 12.66 12.39
CA VAL A 47 2.54 11.93 11.59
C VAL A 47 1.92 11.26 10.37
N LEU A 48 0.73 10.66 10.50
CA LEU A 48 0.10 9.92 9.39
C LEU A 48 -0.30 10.85 8.22
N PRO A 49 -0.96 12.00 8.44
CA PRO A 49 -1.23 12.93 7.34
C PRO A 49 0.06 13.49 6.72
N SER A 50 1.10 13.72 7.55
CA SER A 50 2.38 14.22 7.07
C SER A 50 3.05 13.21 6.13
N LEU A 51 3.18 11.95 6.54
CA LEU A 51 3.73 10.87 5.72
C LEU A 51 2.88 10.63 4.46
N SER A 52 1.55 10.67 4.57
CA SER A 52 0.66 10.50 3.42
C SER A 52 0.89 11.57 2.34
N ARG A 53 1.16 12.82 2.72
CA ARG A 53 1.45 13.90 1.76
C ARG A 53 2.78 13.68 1.05
N LEU A 54 3.78 13.13 1.75
CA LEU A 54 5.10 12.83 1.21
C LEU A 54 5.09 11.75 0.14
N LEU A 55 4.03 10.94 0.03
CA LEU A 55 3.89 9.96 -1.06
C LEU A 55 3.91 10.60 -2.46
N SER A 56 3.56 11.88 -2.57
CA SER A 56 3.55 12.61 -3.84
C SER A 56 4.87 13.29 -4.21
N ASP A 57 5.85 13.32 -3.29
CA ASP A 57 7.20 13.87 -3.53
C ASP A 57 8.05 12.92 -4.40
N ASP A 58 9.25 13.36 -4.75
CA ASP A 58 10.23 12.56 -5.50
C ASP A 58 10.62 11.28 -4.75
N LYS A 59 11.19 10.30 -5.48
CA LYS A 59 11.52 8.97 -4.97
C LYS A 59 12.28 9.01 -3.63
N GLU A 60 13.27 9.89 -3.50
CA GLU A 60 14.12 9.99 -2.31
C GLU A 60 13.36 10.31 -1.01
N VAL A 61 12.14 10.85 -1.12
CA VAL A 61 11.29 11.21 0.01
C VAL A 61 10.08 10.29 0.09
N SER A 62 9.47 9.95 -1.05
CA SER A 62 8.27 9.13 -1.10
C SER A 62 8.53 7.66 -0.74
N GLU A 63 9.70 7.11 -1.05
CA GLU A 63 10.09 5.73 -0.71
C GLU A 63 10.20 5.53 0.81
N PRO A 64 11.01 6.28 1.57
CA PRO A 64 11.04 6.15 3.03
C PRO A 64 9.71 6.52 3.70
N ALA A 65 8.92 7.44 3.14
CA ALA A 65 7.58 7.73 3.63
C ALA A 65 6.62 6.54 3.49
N ALA A 66 6.66 5.87 2.34
CA ALA A 66 5.84 4.68 2.10
C ALA A 66 6.27 3.51 2.99
N GLU A 67 7.58 3.30 3.20
CA GLU A 67 8.10 2.30 4.14
C GLU A 67 7.62 2.56 5.58
N ALA A 68 7.70 3.80 6.05
CA ALA A 68 7.21 4.19 7.37
C ALA A 68 5.71 3.89 7.52
N LEU A 69 4.90 4.20 6.50
CA LEU A 69 3.46 3.89 6.50
C LEU A 69 3.19 2.37 6.51
N VAL A 70 3.95 1.59 5.75
CA VAL A 70 3.84 0.11 5.76
C VAL A 70 4.11 -0.43 7.16
N ASN A 71 5.18 0.04 7.81
CA ASN A 71 5.56 -0.37 9.17
C ASN A 71 4.47 0.00 10.19
N LEU A 72 4.01 1.25 10.18
CA LEU A 72 2.97 1.71 11.08
C LEU A 72 1.63 0.99 10.87
N ALA A 73 1.31 0.61 9.62
CA ALA A 73 0.08 -0.11 9.29
C ALA A 73 0.06 -1.57 9.81
N GLN A 74 1.17 -2.10 10.34
CA GLN A 74 1.17 -3.39 11.04
C GLN A 74 0.39 -3.30 12.37
N ASN A 75 0.29 -2.11 12.97
CA ASN A 75 -0.58 -1.87 14.12
C ASN A 75 -2.02 -1.62 13.66
N ALA A 76 -2.96 -2.48 14.08
CA ALA A 76 -4.36 -2.40 13.65
C ALA A 76 -5.04 -1.06 13.98
N GLY A 77 -4.69 -0.43 15.12
CA GLY A 77 -5.24 0.87 15.51
C GLY A 77 -4.75 2.01 14.60
N LEU A 78 -3.48 1.97 14.18
CA LEU A 78 -2.94 2.95 13.23
C LEU A 78 -3.45 2.69 11.80
N ALA A 79 -3.55 1.43 11.38
CA ALA A 79 -4.16 1.07 10.11
C ALA A 79 -5.62 1.55 10.04
N ALA A 80 -6.39 1.46 11.12
CA ALA A 80 -7.76 1.96 11.17
C ALA A 80 -7.82 3.47 10.92
N LYS A 81 -6.96 4.25 11.59
CA LYS A 81 -6.83 5.70 11.35
C LYS A 81 -6.42 6.03 9.91
N MET A 82 -5.53 5.23 9.32
CA MET A 82 -5.13 5.38 7.92
C MET A 82 -6.30 5.13 6.96
N VAL A 83 -7.13 4.11 7.23
CA VAL A 83 -8.35 3.86 6.43
C VAL A 83 -9.34 5.02 6.59
N GLU A 84 -9.57 5.50 7.81
CA GLU A 84 -10.47 6.62 8.10
C GLU A 84 -10.09 7.90 7.34
N MET A 85 -8.79 8.21 7.26
CA MET A 85 -8.32 9.37 6.49
C MET A 85 -8.30 9.17 4.97
N GLY A 86 -8.75 8.01 4.47
CA GLY A 86 -8.84 7.73 3.04
C GLY A 86 -7.54 7.27 2.39
N LEU A 87 -6.59 6.71 3.16
CA LEU A 87 -5.28 6.31 2.63
C LEU A 87 -5.37 5.21 1.54
N ILE A 88 -6.43 4.39 1.54
CA ILE A 88 -6.70 3.44 0.45
C ILE A 88 -6.80 4.15 -0.91
N LYS A 89 -7.58 5.24 -0.97
CA LYS A 89 -7.75 6.03 -2.20
C LYS A 89 -6.44 6.66 -2.62
N ILE A 90 -5.72 7.27 -1.68
CA ILE A 90 -4.42 7.91 -1.93
C ILE A 90 -3.42 6.88 -2.48
N ALA A 91 -3.33 5.70 -1.86
CA ALA A 91 -2.45 4.63 -2.32
C ALA A 91 -2.83 4.17 -3.75
N MET A 92 -4.11 3.99 -4.04
CA MET A 92 -4.58 3.62 -5.38
C MET A 92 -4.32 4.70 -6.43
N ASP A 93 -4.46 5.99 -6.10
CA ASP A 93 -4.18 7.10 -7.00
C ASP A 93 -2.66 7.17 -7.29
N MET A 94 -1.83 7.00 -6.27
CA MET A 94 -0.36 7.00 -6.40
C MET A 94 0.19 5.76 -7.10
N LEU A 95 -0.45 4.60 -6.93
CA LEU A 95 -0.06 3.34 -7.58
C LEU A 95 -0.17 3.42 -9.10
N TYR A 96 -1.14 4.18 -9.61
CA TYR A 96 -1.40 4.36 -11.04
C TYR A 96 -0.98 5.73 -11.57
N LYS A 97 -0.29 6.54 -10.77
CA LYS A 97 0.36 7.77 -11.23
C LYS A 97 1.50 7.39 -12.19
N PRO A 98 1.62 8.02 -13.38
CA PRO A 98 2.73 7.78 -14.28
C PRO A 98 4.08 7.99 -13.58
N GLY A 99 5.01 7.04 -13.75
CA GLY A 99 6.34 7.12 -13.14
C GLY A 99 6.40 6.77 -11.65
N SER A 100 5.37 6.15 -11.08
CA SER A 100 5.38 5.72 -9.67
C SER A 100 6.53 4.77 -9.36
N SER A 101 7.50 5.25 -8.57
CA SER A 101 8.69 4.49 -8.16
C SER A 101 8.46 3.66 -6.89
N ILE A 102 7.33 3.83 -6.21
CA ILE A 102 7.01 3.22 -4.91
C ILE A 102 5.89 2.17 -5.01
N THR A 103 5.63 1.67 -6.22
CA THR A 103 4.50 0.76 -6.54
C THR A 103 4.42 -0.42 -5.57
N ARG A 104 5.53 -1.12 -5.32
CA ARG A 104 5.56 -2.29 -4.43
C ARG A 104 5.18 -1.94 -2.98
N LEU A 105 5.71 -0.83 -2.46
CA LEU A 105 5.40 -0.36 -1.10
C LEU A 105 3.93 0.01 -0.95
N LEU A 106 3.33 0.63 -1.98
CA LEU A 106 1.89 0.91 -1.98
C LEU A 106 1.05 -0.37 -1.98
N VAL A 107 1.45 -1.41 -2.71
CA VAL A 107 0.76 -2.71 -2.65
C VAL A 107 0.90 -3.34 -1.27
N MET A 108 2.09 -3.30 -0.66
CA MET A 108 2.30 -3.80 0.72
C MET A 108 1.46 -3.02 1.75
N LEU A 109 1.34 -1.71 1.59
CA LEU A 109 0.48 -0.88 2.43
C LEU A 109 -0.99 -1.31 2.28
N LEU A 110 -1.46 -1.53 1.06
CA LEU A 110 -2.82 -2.04 0.81
C LEU A 110 -3.05 -3.42 1.44
N VAL A 111 -2.04 -4.31 1.47
CA VAL A 111 -2.14 -5.59 2.20
C VAL A 111 -2.44 -5.36 3.68
N ASN A 112 -1.73 -4.45 4.34
CA ASN A 112 -1.95 -4.15 5.76
C ASN A 112 -3.32 -3.51 5.99
N LEU A 113 -3.69 -2.49 5.20
CA LEU A 113 -4.95 -1.79 5.37
C LEU A 113 -6.18 -2.68 5.09
N THR A 114 -6.05 -3.64 4.17
CA THR A 114 -7.14 -4.60 3.87
C THR A 114 -7.25 -5.76 4.85
N GLN A 115 -6.44 -5.80 5.92
CA GLN A 115 -6.73 -6.68 7.04
C GLN A 115 -7.96 -6.21 7.84
N LEU A 116 -8.33 -4.93 7.71
CA LEU A 116 -9.50 -4.34 8.35
C LEU A 116 -10.72 -4.38 7.44
N ASP A 117 -11.89 -4.64 8.04
CA ASP A 117 -13.17 -4.70 7.34
C ASP A 117 -13.54 -3.39 6.62
N ASP A 118 -13.20 -2.24 7.21
CA ASP A 118 -13.40 -0.92 6.59
C ASP A 118 -12.41 -0.68 5.46
N GLY A 119 -11.18 -1.19 5.59
CA GLY A 119 -10.18 -1.14 4.53
C GLY A 119 -10.59 -1.97 3.32
N ILE A 120 -11.15 -3.17 3.54
CA ILE A 120 -11.77 -3.99 2.49
C ILE A 120 -12.93 -3.23 1.84
N SER A 121 -13.82 -2.63 2.63
CA SER A 121 -14.99 -1.92 2.11
C SER A 121 -14.59 -0.70 1.27
N SER A 122 -13.58 0.04 1.72
CA SER A 122 -12.98 1.17 1.00
C SER A 122 -12.35 0.73 -0.31
N LEU A 123 -11.58 -0.37 -0.31
CA LEU A 123 -10.96 -0.89 -1.54
C LEU A 123 -11.99 -1.43 -2.54
N LEU A 124 -13.06 -2.08 -2.04
CA LEU A 124 -14.19 -2.52 -2.86
C LEU A 124 -15.05 -1.36 -3.36
N GLN A 125 -14.88 -0.16 -2.78
CA GLN A 125 -15.65 1.04 -3.09
C GLN A 125 -17.15 0.80 -2.87
N ILE A 126 -17.50 0.13 -1.76
CA ILE A 126 -18.88 -0.15 -1.38
C ILE A 126 -19.63 1.17 -1.18
N GLY A 127 -20.82 1.28 -1.76
CA GLY A 127 -21.67 2.48 -1.68
C GLY A 127 -21.43 3.52 -2.79
N ASP A 128 -20.41 3.33 -3.64
CA ASP A 128 -20.24 4.09 -4.88
C ASP A 128 -20.57 3.18 -6.08
N ASP A 129 -21.85 3.11 -6.45
CA ASP A 129 -22.35 2.22 -7.51
C ASP A 129 -21.61 2.40 -8.85
N LYS A 130 -21.08 3.59 -9.13
CA LYS A 130 -20.37 3.89 -10.39
C LYS A 130 -18.95 3.36 -10.37
N MET A 131 -18.31 3.35 -9.20
CA MET A 131 -16.91 2.97 -9.06
C MET A 131 -16.73 1.59 -8.39
N GLN A 132 -17.80 0.95 -7.93
CA GLN A 132 -17.70 -0.28 -7.15
C GLN A 132 -16.86 -1.36 -7.84
N GLY A 133 -15.79 -1.75 -7.15
CA GLY A 133 -14.81 -2.74 -7.59
C GLY A 133 -13.78 -2.26 -8.61
N LEU A 134 -13.77 -0.98 -9.01
CA LEU A 134 -12.82 -0.45 -9.99
C LEU A 134 -11.37 -0.64 -9.53
N TYR A 135 -11.08 -0.36 -8.27
CA TYR A 135 -9.75 -0.56 -7.70
C TYR A 135 -9.30 -2.02 -7.77
N VAL A 136 -10.16 -2.96 -7.40
CA VAL A 136 -9.81 -4.39 -7.48
C VAL A 136 -9.63 -4.85 -8.92
N MET A 137 -10.45 -4.37 -9.86
CA MET A 137 -10.27 -4.68 -11.29
C MET A 137 -8.91 -4.17 -11.81
N LYS A 138 -8.48 -2.98 -11.40
CA LYS A 138 -7.16 -2.44 -11.74
C LYS A 138 -6.03 -3.31 -11.15
N LEU A 139 -6.13 -3.66 -9.86
CA LEU A 139 -5.14 -4.49 -9.18
C LEU A 139 -5.01 -5.87 -9.83
N VAL A 140 -6.12 -6.55 -10.13
CA VAL A 140 -6.11 -7.87 -10.81
C VAL A 140 -5.45 -7.77 -12.19
N ARG A 141 -5.77 -6.72 -12.96
CA ARG A 141 -5.15 -6.53 -14.27
C ARG A 141 -3.64 -6.32 -14.16
N SER A 142 -3.18 -5.50 -13.22
CA SER A 142 -1.75 -5.29 -12.97
C SER A 142 -1.06 -6.55 -12.49
N PHE A 143 -1.71 -7.28 -11.58
CA PHE A 143 -1.24 -8.56 -11.06
C PHE A 143 -1.01 -9.55 -12.19
N CYS A 144 -1.97 -9.75 -13.10
CA CYS A 144 -1.79 -10.70 -14.20
C CYS A 144 -0.71 -10.27 -15.21
N ARG A 145 -0.61 -8.97 -15.55
CA ARG A 145 0.36 -8.46 -16.54
C ARG A 145 1.81 -8.49 -16.05
N SER A 146 2.04 -8.19 -14.78
CA SER A 146 3.38 -8.19 -14.18
C SER A 146 4.00 -9.60 -14.19
N SER A 147 3.20 -10.62 -13.91
CA SER A 147 3.65 -12.03 -13.98
C SER A 147 4.16 -12.42 -15.38
N GLU A 148 3.48 -12.00 -16.44
CA GLU A 148 3.88 -12.28 -17.83
C GLU A 148 5.23 -11.62 -18.17
N THR A 149 5.46 -10.41 -17.65
CA THR A 149 6.69 -9.65 -17.90
C THR A 149 7.88 -10.29 -17.19
N SER A 150 7.73 -10.66 -15.92
CA SER A 150 8.80 -11.29 -15.13
C SER A 150 9.20 -12.67 -15.65
N ALA A 151 8.28 -13.43 -16.26
CA ALA A 151 8.57 -14.72 -16.88
C ALA A 151 9.43 -14.62 -18.16
N SER A 152 9.47 -13.45 -18.80
CA SER A 152 10.14 -13.23 -20.10
C SER A 152 11.57 -12.68 -20.02
N HIS A 153 12.08 -12.37 -18.82
CA HIS A 153 13.39 -11.72 -18.61
C HIS A 153 14.43 -12.54 -17.83
N SER A 154 14.20 -13.82 -17.56
CA SER A 154 15.15 -14.64 -16.81
C SER A 154 16.25 -15.25 -17.69
N PHE A 155 17.36 -14.53 -17.89
CA PHE A 155 18.69 -15.17 -18.09
C PHE A 155 19.88 -14.29 -17.66
N ILE A 156 19.75 -12.96 -17.49
CA ILE A 156 20.94 -12.09 -17.29
C ILE A 156 20.82 -11.09 -16.13
N THR A 157 19.63 -10.83 -15.58
CA THR A 157 19.44 -9.86 -14.50
C THR A 157 18.80 -10.51 -13.26
N PRO A 158 19.29 -10.20 -12.03
CA PRO A 158 18.65 -10.68 -10.81
C PRO A 158 17.20 -10.20 -10.81
N LEU A 159 16.30 -11.12 -10.45
CA LEU A 159 14.85 -10.99 -10.45
C LEU A 159 14.43 -9.57 -10.08
N GLN A 160 13.94 -8.80 -11.04
CA GLN A 160 13.32 -7.53 -10.71
C GLN A 160 12.07 -7.89 -9.90
N ASP A 161 12.10 -7.58 -8.59
CA ASP A 161 11.01 -7.90 -7.67
C ASP A 161 9.70 -7.39 -8.27
N ASP A 162 8.79 -8.32 -8.50
CA ASP A 162 7.51 -8.07 -9.12
C ASP A 162 6.68 -7.15 -8.21
N PRO A 163 6.39 -5.92 -8.61
CA PRO A 163 5.79 -4.94 -7.72
C PRO A 163 4.34 -5.25 -7.33
N PHE A 164 3.71 -6.24 -7.98
CA PHE A 164 2.35 -6.67 -7.69
C PHE A 164 2.27 -8.07 -7.09
N ASP A 165 3.40 -8.73 -6.78
CA ASP A 165 3.43 -10.08 -6.18
C ASP A 165 2.55 -10.24 -4.93
N HIS A 166 2.41 -9.18 -4.13
CA HIS A 166 1.60 -9.12 -2.93
C HIS A 166 0.08 -8.95 -3.17
N VAL A 167 -0.38 -8.70 -4.40
CA VAL A 167 -1.82 -8.55 -4.69
C VAL A 167 -2.60 -9.82 -4.33
N GLY A 168 -1.99 -11.02 -4.41
CA GLY A 168 -2.62 -12.26 -3.94
C GLY A 168 -3.12 -12.16 -2.49
N SER A 169 -2.33 -11.55 -1.60
CA SER A 169 -2.73 -11.35 -0.20
C SER A 169 -3.90 -10.38 -0.05
N ILE A 170 -4.00 -9.37 -0.92
CA ILE A 170 -5.16 -8.46 -0.98
C ILE A 170 -6.41 -9.25 -1.42
N LEU A 171 -6.28 -10.12 -2.42
CA LEU A 171 -7.39 -10.96 -2.90
C LEU A 171 -7.88 -11.93 -1.82
N VAL A 172 -6.97 -12.53 -1.05
CA VAL A 172 -7.30 -13.34 0.12
C VAL A 172 -8.08 -12.51 1.15
N ASN A 173 -7.59 -11.31 1.48
CA ASN A 173 -8.26 -10.43 2.43
C ASN A 173 -9.69 -10.07 2.01
N ILE A 174 -9.89 -9.57 0.78
CA ILE A 174 -11.23 -9.19 0.32
C ILE A 174 -12.19 -10.39 0.24
N SER A 175 -11.68 -11.60 -0.03
CA SER A 175 -12.52 -12.82 -0.12
C SER A 175 -13.13 -13.25 1.22
N LYS A 176 -12.63 -12.71 2.34
CA LYS A 176 -13.21 -12.92 3.67
C LYS A 176 -14.61 -12.29 3.79
N LYS A 177 -14.87 -11.19 3.06
CA LYS A 177 -16.19 -10.53 3.00
C LYS A 177 -17.08 -11.07 1.88
N GLU A 178 -18.39 -11.07 2.13
CA GLU A 178 -19.38 -11.55 1.16
C GLU A 178 -19.39 -10.71 -0.11
N GLU A 179 -19.30 -9.39 0.01
CA GLU A 179 -19.24 -8.44 -1.09
C GLU A 179 -18.00 -8.67 -1.96
N GLY A 180 -16.87 -8.96 -1.32
CA GLY A 180 -15.63 -9.31 -2.01
C GLY A 180 -15.78 -10.60 -2.81
N ARG A 181 -16.36 -11.66 -2.23
CA ARG A 181 -16.65 -12.91 -2.95
C ARG A 181 -17.60 -12.68 -4.12
N LYS A 182 -18.71 -11.96 -3.91
CA LYS A 182 -19.69 -11.64 -4.97
C LYS A 182 -19.01 -10.93 -6.14
N MET A 183 -18.15 -9.96 -5.87
CA MET A 183 -17.43 -9.23 -6.91
C MET A 183 -16.39 -10.10 -7.64
N LEU A 184 -15.64 -10.94 -6.93
CA LEU A 184 -14.65 -11.84 -7.53
C LEU A 184 -15.31 -12.92 -8.42
N LEU A 185 -16.49 -13.38 -8.01
CA LEU A 185 -17.26 -14.42 -8.70
C LEU A 185 -18.19 -13.88 -9.78
N ASP A 186 -18.36 -12.56 -9.90
CA ASP A 186 -19.23 -11.94 -10.91
C ASP A 186 -18.75 -12.31 -12.34
N PRO A 187 -19.52 -13.11 -13.09
CA PRO A 187 -19.13 -13.54 -14.44
C PRO A 187 -18.95 -12.37 -15.40
N LYS A 188 -19.66 -11.26 -15.19
CA LYS A 188 -19.56 -10.06 -16.04
C LYS A 188 -18.21 -9.38 -15.89
N ARG A 189 -17.57 -9.51 -14.73
CA ARG A 189 -16.25 -8.93 -14.44
C ARG A 189 -15.11 -9.86 -14.82
N GLY A 190 -15.36 -11.17 -14.80
CA GLY A 190 -14.38 -12.18 -15.25
C GLY A 190 -13.07 -12.18 -14.46
N LEU A 191 -13.10 -11.72 -13.20
CA LEU A 191 -11.90 -11.58 -12.36
C LEU A 191 -11.33 -12.94 -11.97
N LEU A 192 -12.17 -13.85 -11.48
CA LEU A 192 -11.73 -15.19 -11.10
C LEU A 192 -11.02 -15.91 -12.26
N LYS A 193 -11.53 -15.79 -13.50
CA LYS A 193 -10.91 -16.39 -14.69
C LYS A 193 -9.51 -15.85 -14.97
N GLN A 194 -9.25 -14.59 -14.65
CA GLN A 194 -7.92 -13.98 -14.78
C GLN A 194 -6.99 -14.45 -13.65
N ILE A 195 -7.48 -14.47 -12.42
CA ILE A 195 -6.71 -14.84 -11.22
C ILE A 195 -6.30 -16.31 -11.25
N ILE A 196 -7.17 -17.24 -11.68
CA ILE A 196 -6.87 -18.68 -11.68
C ILE A 196 -5.59 -19.02 -12.47
N ARG A 197 -5.28 -18.26 -13.52
CA ARG A 197 -4.06 -18.46 -14.32
C ARG A 197 -2.77 -18.19 -13.55
N GLN A 198 -2.85 -17.51 -12.40
CA GLN A 198 -1.70 -17.15 -11.57
C GLN A 198 -1.32 -18.27 -10.59
N PHE A 199 -2.14 -19.30 -10.40
CA PHE A 199 -1.83 -20.44 -9.51
C PHE A 199 -0.61 -21.24 -9.98
N ASP A 200 -0.36 -21.26 -11.29
CA ASP A 200 0.80 -21.92 -11.90
C ASP A 200 2.08 -21.06 -11.88
N SER A 201 2.02 -19.83 -11.35
CA SER A 201 3.16 -18.91 -11.23
C SER A 201 4.32 -19.54 -10.46
N SER A 202 5.58 -19.23 -10.79
CA SER A 202 6.74 -19.66 -9.99
C SER A 202 6.89 -18.89 -8.67
N SER A 203 6.29 -17.70 -8.55
CA SER A 203 6.33 -16.88 -7.33
C SER A 203 5.41 -17.43 -6.24
N LEU A 204 5.99 -17.77 -5.08
CA LEU A 204 5.24 -18.23 -3.89
C LEU A 204 4.27 -17.17 -3.36
N LEU A 205 4.62 -15.88 -3.47
CA LEU A 205 3.76 -14.79 -3.02
C LEU A 205 2.47 -14.69 -3.85
N ARG A 206 2.55 -15.06 -5.14
CA ARG A 206 1.39 -15.11 -6.05
C ARG A 206 0.47 -16.31 -5.82
N LYS A 207 0.98 -17.39 -5.22
CA LYS A 207 0.23 -18.62 -4.94
C LYS A 207 -0.57 -18.59 -3.63
N LYS A 208 -0.31 -17.61 -2.76
CA LYS A 208 -1.01 -17.44 -1.49
C LYS A 208 -2.49 -17.15 -1.71
#